data_AF-A0A9D2W5S4-F1
#
_entry.id   AF-A0A9D2W5S4-F1
#
_cell.length_a   1.000
_cell.length_b   1.000
_cell.length_c   1.000
_cell.angle_alpha   90.00
_cell.angle_beta   90.00
_cell.angle_gamma   90.00
#
_symmetry.space_group_name_H-M   'P 1'
#
loop_
_entity.id
_entity.type
_entity.pdbx_description
1 polymer ?
#
loop_
_entity_poly.entity_id
_entity_poly.type
_entity_poly.pdbx_seq_one_letter_code
_entity_poly.pdbx_strand_id
1 'polypeptide(L)'
;MPKKTIILTLLLSMFLGNLQAQSEEITLKTHNPKRAALYSAILPGLGQGYNKKYWKIPVIYAGIGTISYFAISNNNEYKIYKKAYDYKTEVNTDVGDDIKELADRYTADNLISMRDYYRRNTELSWIILAIWYGLNIIDATVDAHFFYYDIGDDLSLSIDHFNNTCYNYSNCGLTTGLTFKLNF
;
A
#
# COMPACT_ATOMS: atom_id res chain seq x y z
N MET A 1 -43.92 35.06 14.63
CA MET A 1 -44.36 33.73 14.18
C MET A 1 -43.34 33.06 13.22
N PRO A 2 -42.14 32.59 13.65
CA PRO A 2 -41.19 31.90 12.75
C PRO A 2 -40.87 30.43 13.11
N LYS A 3 -41.40 29.87 14.22
CA LYS A 3 -40.96 28.55 14.71
C LYS A 3 -41.50 27.35 13.92
N LYS A 4 -42.65 27.48 13.23
CA LYS A 4 -43.27 26.38 12.48
C LYS A 4 -42.62 26.16 11.10
N THR A 5 -42.09 27.20 10.48
CA THR A 5 -41.39 27.13 9.19
C THR A 5 -40.01 26.47 9.29
N ILE A 6 -39.30 26.66 10.40
CA ILE A 6 -37.96 26.06 10.62
C ILE A 6 -38.03 24.53 10.78
N ILE A 7 -39.07 24.02 11.44
CA ILE A 7 -39.25 22.57 11.61
C ILE A 7 -39.63 21.91 10.28
N LEU A 8 -40.43 22.58 9.45
CA LEU A 8 -40.81 22.08 8.13
C LEU A 8 -39.63 22.09 7.14
N THR A 9 -38.75 23.10 7.20
CA THR A 9 -37.54 23.13 6.37
C THR A 9 -36.49 22.10 6.82
N LEU A 10 -36.41 21.80 8.12
CA LEU A 10 -35.53 20.75 8.66
C LEU A 10 -36.03 19.33 8.34
N LEU A 11 -37.35 19.10 8.37
CA LEU A 11 -37.95 17.84 7.95
C LEU A 11 -37.82 17.62 6.43
N LEU A 12 -37.94 18.69 5.64
CA LEU A 12 -37.79 18.63 4.19
C LEU A 12 -36.33 18.38 3.77
N SER A 13 -35.33 18.89 4.50
CA SER A 13 -33.92 18.61 4.24
C SER A 13 -33.50 17.19 4.65
N MET A 14 -34.12 16.61 5.69
CA MET A 14 -33.94 15.19 6.03
C MET A 14 -34.59 14.23 5.02
N PHE A 15 -35.66 14.64 4.35
CA PHE A 15 -36.28 13.83 3.29
C PHE A 15 -35.49 13.92 1.97
N LEU A 16 -34.91 15.08 1.62
CA LEU A 16 -34.07 15.23 0.43
C LEU A 16 -32.71 14.52 0.55
N GLY A 17 -32.13 14.43 1.75
CA GLY A 17 -30.87 13.71 1.98
C GLY A 17 -30.97 12.20 1.72
N ASN A 18 -32.15 11.60 1.93
CA ASN A 18 -32.39 10.18 1.66
C ASN A 18 -32.70 9.89 0.18
N LEU A 19 -33.18 10.88 -0.58
CA LEU A 19 -33.45 10.74 -2.02
C LEU A 19 -32.18 10.76 -2.86
N GLN A 20 -31.11 11.43 -2.39
CA GLN A 20 -29.81 11.41 -3.06
C GLN A 20 -29.00 10.14 -2.76
N ALA A 21 -29.47 9.28 -1.85
CA ALA A 21 -28.89 7.96 -1.56
C ALA A 21 -29.43 6.84 -2.47
N GLN A 22 -30.29 7.16 -3.44
CA GLN A 22 -30.94 6.19 -4.33
C GLN A 22 -30.88 6.62 -5.80
N SER A 23 -29.68 6.86 -6.33
CA SER A 23 -29.44 6.77 -7.78
C SER A 23 -27.95 6.56 -8.08
N GLU A 24 -27.42 5.39 -7.78
CA GLU A 24 -26.39 4.83 -8.67
C GLU A 24 -26.83 3.40 -9.00
N GLU A 25 -27.15 3.25 -10.28
CA GLU A 25 -27.60 2.06 -10.98
C GLU A 25 -26.84 0.81 -10.49
N ILE A 26 -27.53 -0.33 -10.36
CA ILE A 26 -26.88 -1.65 -10.30
C ILE A 26 -26.23 -1.86 -11.68
N THR A 27 -25.10 -1.20 -11.92
CA THR A 27 -24.14 -1.69 -12.87
C THR A 27 -23.61 -2.94 -12.20
N LEU A 28 -23.90 -4.11 -12.77
CA LEU A 28 -23.09 -5.30 -12.48
C LEU A 28 -21.64 -4.81 -12.56
N LYS A 29 -20.98 -4.63 -11.42
CA LYS A 29 -19.61 -4.15 -11.36
C LYS A 29 -18.77 -5.32 -11.85
N THR A 30 -18.75 -5.52 -13.16
CA THR A 30 -17.74 -6.26 -13.89
C THR A 30 -16.44 -5.56 -13.55
N HIS A 31 -15.82 -6.02 -12.46
CA HIS A 31 -14.54 -5.59 -11.95
C HIS A 31 -13.51 -5.99 -13.00
N ASN A 32 -13.35 -5.18 -14.03
CA ASN A 32 -12.49 -5.50 -15.15
C ASN A 32 -11.03 -5.53 -14.63
N PRO A 33 -10.40 -6.72 -14.48
CA PRO A 33 -9.08 -6.85 -13.87
C PRO A 33 -8.02 -6.08 -14.66
N LYS A 34 -8.29 -5.83 -15.95
CA LYS A 34 -7.45 -5.00 -16.82
C LYS A 34 -7.37 -3.54 -16.35
N ARG A 35 -8.42 -2.97 -15.74
CA ARG A 35 -8.40 -1.58 -15.23
C ARG A 35 -7.66 -1.49 -13.89
N ALA A 36 -7.81 -2.47 -12.99
CA ALA A 36 -7.04 -2.52 -11.74
C ALA A 36 -5.54 -2.71 -12.00
N ALA A 37 -5.17 -3.54 -12.99
CA ALA A 37 -3.80 -3.68 -13.48
C ALA A 37 -3.27 -2.36 -14.10
N LEU A 38 -4.10 -1.66 -14.89
CA LEU A 38 -3.73 -0.38 -15.49
C LEU A 38 -3.51 0.72 -14.43
N TYR A 39 -4.34 0.79 -13.38
CA TYR A 39 -4.15 1.74 -12.28
C TYR A 39 -2.92 1.40 -11.42
N SER A 40 -2.64 0.11 -11.15
CA SER A 40 -1.39 -0.33 -10.50
C SER A 40 -0.12 -0.03 -11.31
N ALA A 41 -0.23 0.00 -12.64
CA ALA A 41 0.89 0.31 -13.53
C ALA A 41 1.24 1.81 -13.57
N ILE A 42 0.32 2.70 -13.20
CA ILE A 42 0.54 4.16 -13.28
C ILE A 42 1.16 4.71 -11.99
N LEU A 43 0.73 4.23 -10.82
CA LEU A 43 1.37 4.56 -9.55
C LEU A 43 1.49 3.31 -8.66
N PRO A 44 2.69 3.04 -8.09
CA PRO A 44 2.86 1.90 -7.20
C PRO A 44 1.89 2.00 -6.02
N GLY A 45 1.04 0.98 -5.84
CA GLY A 45 0.04 0.91 -4.77
C GLY A 45 -1.40 1.33 -5.13
N LEU A 46 -1.67 1.89 -6.32
CA LEU A 46 -3.05 2.29 -6.68
C LEU A 46 -4.03 1.11 -6.79
N GLY A 47 -3.60 -0.05 -7.29
CA GLY A 47 -4.48 -1.24 -7.30
C GLY A 47 -4.63 -1.89 -5.92
N GLN A 48 -3.70 -1.67 -4.99
CA GLN A 48 -3.91 -2.07 -3.59
C GLN A 48 -5.00 -1.22 -2.92
N GLY A 49 -5.07 0.08 -3.27
CA GLY A 49 -6.18 0.95 -2.90
C GLY A 49 -7.52 0.50 -3.51
N TYR A 50 -7.51 0.03 -4.77
CA TYR A 50 -8.70 -0.55 -5.41
C TYR A 50 -9.18 -1.85 -4.75
N ASN A 51 -8.23 -2.70 -4.31
CA ASN A 51 -8.50 -3.94 -3.59
C ASN A 51 -8.74 -3.74 -2.07
N LYS A 52 -8.89 -2.49 -1.58
CA LYS A 52 -9.05 -2.12 -0.15
C LYS A 52 -7.95 -2.64 0.79
N LYS A 53 -6.81 -3.11 0.27
CA LYS A 53 -5.68 -3.64 1.06
C LYS A 53 -4.66 -2.52 1.36
N TYR A 54 -5.09 -1.48 2.07
CA TYR A 54 -4.28 -0.29 2.34
C TYR A 54 -3.04 -0.57 3.21
N TRP A 55 -3.05 -1.62 4.02
CA TRP A 55 -1.94 -1.95 4.92
C TRP A 55 -0.64 -2.31 4.18
N LYS A 56 -0.72 -2.75 2.93
CA LYS A 56 0.47 -3.07 2.11
C LYS A 56 1.15 -1.82 1.54
N ILE A 57 0.43 -0.70 1.39
CA ILE A 57 0.93 0.54 0.77
C ILE A 57 2.15 1.11 1.53
N PRO A 58 2.14 1.24 2.88
CA PRO A 58 3.31 1.69 3.62
C PRO A 58 4.56 0.85 3.37
N VAL A 59 4.40 -0.48 3.22
CA VAL A 59 5.53 -1.40 2.98
C VAL A 59 6.14 -1.16 1.59
N ILE A 60 5.30 -0.98 0.56
CA ILE A 60 5.76 -0.66 -0.80
C ILE A 60 6.58 0.62 -0.80
N TYR A 61 6.03 1.68 -0.22
CA TYR A 61 6.68 2.99 -0.18
C TYR A 61 7.93 2.99 0.70
N ALA A 62 7.95 2.23 1.80
CA ALA A 62 9.15 2.02 2.60
C ALA A 62 10.25 1.32 1.77
N GLY A 63 9.91 0.29 1.00
CA GLY A 63 10.86 -0.38 0.10
C GLY A 63 11.40 0.56 -0.99
N ILE A 64 10.52 1.30 -1.67
CA ILE A 64 10.94 2.30 -2.67
C ILE A 64 11.83 3.36 -2.04
N GLY A 65 11.45 3.90 -0.88
CA GLY A 65 12.19 4.93 -0.17
C GLY A 65 13.57 4.47 0.26
N THR A 66 13.68 3.26 0.84
CA THR A 66 14.97 2.69 1.27
C THR A 66 15.90 2.44 0.09
N ILE A 67 15.42 1.77 -0.97
CA ILE A 67 16.25 1.50 -2.16
C ILE A 67 16.69 2.80 -2.83
N SER A 68 15.77 3.78 -2.96
CA SER A 68 16.08 5.09 -3.56
C SER A 68 17.10 5.87 -2.74
N TYR A 69 17.01 5.82 -1.41
CA TYR A 69 18.00 6.43 -0.52
C TYR A 69 19.39 5.85 -0.77
N PHE A 70 19.53 4.52 -0.83
CA PHE A 70 20.80 3.88 -1.15
C PHE A 70 21.29 4.21 -2.55
N ALA A 71 20.41 4.27 -3.56
CA ALA A 71 20.79 4.64 -4.92
C ALA A 71 21.39 6.06 -4.97
N ILE A 72 20.73 7.02 -4.31
CA ILE A 72 21.17 8.43 -4.28
C ILE A 72 22.46 8.58 -3.47
N SER A 73 22.53 7.97 -2.29
CA SER A 73 23.72 8.01 -1.43
C SER A 73 24.94 7.44 -2.14
N ASN A 74 24.85 6.22 -2.71
CA ASN A 74 25.94 5.63 -3.47
C ASN A 74 26.33 6.48 -4.70
N ASN A 75 25.36 7.12 -5.36
CA ASN A 75 25.64 7.96 -6.53
C ASN A 75 26.38 9.24 -6.15
N ASN A 76 26.09 9.80 -4.97
CA ASN A 76 26.79 10.98 -4.46
C ASN A 76 28.24 10.62 -4.11
N GLU A 77 28.45 9.50 -3.42
CA GLU A 77 29.79 8.97 -3.13
C GLU A 77 30.57 8.71 -4.43
N TYR A 78 29.95 8.04 -5.41
CA TYR A 78 30.54 7.83 -6.74
C TYR A 78 31.04 9.14 -7.36
N LYS A 79 30.24 10.22 -7.32
CA LYS A 79 30.63 11.53 -7.86
C LYS A 79 31.82 12.14 -7.11
N ILE A 80 31.86 11.99 -5.78
CA ILE A 80 32.96 12.50 -4.94
C ILE A 80 34.25 11.79 -5.31
N TYR A 81 34.27 10.45 -5.29
CA TYR A 81 35.47 9.67 -5.64
C TYR A 81 35.88 9.84 -7.09
N LYS A 82 34.92 10.02 -8.02
CA LYS A 82 35.21 10.35 -9.41
C LYS A 82 35.93 11.71 -9.51
N LYS A 83 35.43 12.75 -8.84
CA LYS A 83 36.08 14.08 -8.86
C LYS A 83 37.48 14.04 -8.24
N ALA A 84 37.66 13.33 -7.13
CA ALA A 84 38.96 13.16 -6.49
C ALA A 84 39.94 12.42 -7.40
N TYR A 85 39.48 11.36 -8.09
CA TYR A 85 40.28 10.66 -9.09
C TYR A 85 40.65 11.58 -10.27
N ASP A 86 39.68 12.29 -10.84
CA ASP A 86 39.89 13.20 -11.97
C ASP A 86 40.89 14.32 -11.62
N TYR A 87 40.89 14.81 -10.37
CA TYR A 87 41.89 15.75 -9.84
C TYR A 87 43.28 15.11 -9.76
N LYS A 88 43.38 13.91 -9.17
CA LYS A 88 44.65 13.19 -8.99
C LYS A 88 45.33 12.84 -10.32
N THR A 89 44.54 12.59 -11.36
CA THR A 89 45.03 12.30 -12.71
C THR A 89 45.12 13.53 -13.61
N GLU A 90 44.97 14.74 -13.03
CA GLU A 90 45.03 16.02 -13.76
C GLU A 90 44.03 16.16 -14.92
N VAL A 91 42.95 15.35 -14.91
CA VAL A 91 41.88 15.39 -15.92
C VAL A 91 40.95 16.58 -15.66
N ASN A 92 40.69 16.89 -14.39
CA ASN A 92 39.95 18.07 -13.98
C ASN A 92 40.51 18.62 -12.66
N THR A 93 41.11 19.81 -12.71
CA THR A 93 41.74 20.46 -11.56
C THR A 93 40.82 21.48 -10.87
N ASP A 94 39.67 21.81 -11.45
CA ASP A 94 38.68 22.72 -10.89
C ASP A 94 37.75 21.98 -9.92
N VAL A 95 38.23 21.81 -8.68
CA VAL A 95 37.52 21.13 -7.60
C VAL A 95 37.65 21.89 -6.28
N GLY A 96 36.68 21.71 -5.39
CA GLY A 96 36.70 22.25 -4.03
C GLY A 96 37.81 21.65 -3.17
N ASP A 97 38.16 22.35 -2.08
CA ASP A 97 39.26 21.96 -1.20
C ASP A 97 39.01 20.62 -0.47
N ASP A 98 37.74 20.28 -0.23
CA ASP A 98 37.29 18.99 0.31
C ASP A 98 37.70 17.81 -0.60
N ILE A 99 37.56 17.98 -1.91
CA ILE A 99 37.95 16.96 -2.90
C ILE A 99 39.46 16.84 -3.00
N LYS A 100 40.20 17.96 -2.92
CA LYS A 100 41.67 17.95 -2.94
C LYS A 100 42.22 17.21 -1.74
N GLU A 101 41.71 17.50 -0.54
CA GLU A 101 42.11 16.81 0.69
C GLU A 101 41.85 15.30 0.59
N LEU A 102 40.69 14.91 0.06
CA LEU A 102 40.36 13.51 -0.17
C LEU A 102 41.32 12.86 -1.17
N ALA A 103 41.63 13.55 -2.27
CA ALA A 103 42.55 13.06 -3.29
C ALA A 103 43.98 12.92 -2.77
N ASP A 104 44.42 13.79 -1.86
CA ASP A 104 45.75 13.72 -1.25
C ASP A 104 45.89 12.59 -0.23
N ARG A 105 44.79 12.23 0.45
CA ARG A 105 44.75 11.13 1.42
C ARG A 105 44.88 9.74 0.77
N TYR A 106 44.50 9.58 -0.50
CA TYR A 106 44.44 8.29 -1.18
C TYR A 106 45.29 8.25 -2.46
N THR A 107 45.71 7.05 -2.86
CA THR A 107 46.35 6.83 -4.16
C THR A 107 45.30 6.79 -5.28
N ALA A 108 45.73 7.01 -6.54
CA ALA A 108 44.84 6.91 -7.70
C ALA A 108 44.14 5.54 -7.78
N ASP A 109 44.86 4.45 -7.47
CA ASP A 109 44.33 3.07 -7.46
C ASP A 109 43.26 2.84 -6.38
N ASN A 110 43.40 3.49 -5.22
CA ASN A 110 42.39 3.44 -4.17
C ASN A 110 41.13 4.20 -4.59
N LEU A 111 41.30 5.41 -5.16
CA LEU A 111 40.20 6.26 -5.60
C LEU A 111 39.40 5.60 -6.73
N ILE A 112 40.06 4.96 -7.70
CA ILE A 112 39.37 4.26 -8.79
C ILE A 112 38.60 3.04 -8.28
N SER A 113 39.17 2.29 -7.33
CA SER A 113 38.51 1.13 -6.71
C SER A 113 37.26 1.55 -5.93
N MET A 114 37.35 2.62 -5.14
CA MET A 114 36.21 3.19 -4.40
C MET A 114 35.14 3.73 -5.36
N ARG A 115 35.53 4.48 -6.39
CA ARG A 115 34.63 4.96 -7.44
C ARG A 115 33.85 3.79 -8.06
N ASP A 116 34.55 2.73 -8.47
CA ASP A 116 33.92 1.59 -9.14
C ASP A 116 33.02 0.77 -8.22
N TYR A 117 33.38 0.69 -6.94
CA TYR A 117 32.52 0.11 -5.90
C TYR A 117 31.18 0.86 -5.80
N TYR A 118 31.21 2.19 -5.63
CA TYR A 118 30.00 3.00 -5.52
C TYR A 118 29.19 3.03 -6.82
N ARG A 119 29.86 3.09 -7.98
CA ARG A 119 29.18 2.99 -9.28
C ARG A 119 28.37 1.70 -9.38
N ARG A 120 29.00 0.56 -9.10
CA ARG A 120 28.34 -0.75 -9.14
C ARG A 120 27.16 -0.80 -8.17
N ASN A 121 27.30 -0.25 -6.97
CA ASN A 121 26.21 -0.26 -5.99
C ASN A 121 25.05 0.65 -6.39
N THR A 122 25.30 1.79 -7.04
CA THR A 122 24.26 2.63 -7.63
C THR A 122 23.52 1.88 -8.72
N GLU A 123 24.24 1.27 -9.66
CA GLU A 123 23.65 0.46 -10.74
C GLU A 123 22.79 -0.68 -10.17
N LEU A 124 23.32 -1.41 -9.18
CA LEU A 124 22.59 -2.47 -8.48
C LEU A 124 21.33 -1.94 -7.79
N SER A 125 21.41 -0.77 -7.14
CA SER A 125 20.26 -0.16 -6.46
C SER A 125 19.13 0.17 -7.45
N TRP A 126 19.46 0.70 -8.63
CA TRP A 126 18.47 0.96 -9.68
C TRP A 126 17.86 -0.33 -10.24
N ILE A 127 18.65 -1.39 -10.41
CA ILE A 127 18.16 -2.71 -10.81
C ILE A 127 17.20 -3.28 -9.74
N ILE A 128 17.59 -3.21 -8.47
CA ILE A 128 16.77 -3.67 -7.34
C ILE A 128 15.46 -2.86 -7.27
N LEU A 129 15.50 -1.55 -7.53
CA LEU A 129 14.32 -0.71 -7.58
C LEU A 129 13.36 -1.14 -8.70
N ALA A 130 13.89 -1.46 -9.88
CA ALA A 130 13.10 -1.96 -11.00
C ALA A 130 12.47 -3.34 -10.69
N ILE A 131 13.22 -4.24 -10.05
CA ILE A 131 12.70 -5.54 -9.58
C ILE A 131 11.60 -5.33 -8.55
N TRP A 132 11.82 -4.45 -7.57
CA TRP A 132 10.83 -4.09 -6.56
C TRP A 132 9.55 -3.58 -7.20
N TYR A 133 9.67 -2.66 -8.16
CA TYR A 133 8.53 -2.14 -8.91
C TYR A 133 7.78 -3.24 -9.68
N GLY A 134 8.49 -4.16 -10.33
CA GLY A 134 7.89 -5.31 -11.01
C GLY A 134 7.13 -6.24 -10.06
N LEU A 135 7.71 -6.57 -8.91
CA LEU A 135 7.06 -7.39 -7.88
C LEU A 135 5.77 -6.75 -7.36
N ASN A 136 5.75 -5.42 -7.21
CA ASN A 136 4.54 -4.70 -6.80
C ASN A 136 3.39 -4.83 -7.81
N ILE A 137 3.69 -4.80 -9.12
CA ILE A 137 2.69 -5.00 -10.16
C ILE A 137 2.16 -6.44 -10.16
N ILE A 138 3.05 -7.42 -9.99
CA ILE A 138 2.68 -8.84 -9.93
C ILE A 138 1.78 -9.10 -8.72
N ASP A 139 2.15 -8.64 -7.52
CA ASP A 139 1.34 -8.81 -6.29
C ASP A 139 -0.07 -8.24 -6.46
N ALA A 140 -0.18 -7.02 -7.02
CA ALA A 140 -1.48 -6.40 -7.27
C ALA A 140 -2.32 -7.14 -8.33
N THR A 141 -1.67 -7.72 -9.35
CA THR A 141 -2.34 -8.46 -10.42
C THR A 141 -2.84 -9.82 -9.93
N VAL A 142 -2.05 -10.52 -9.11
CA VAL A 142 -2.46 -11.78 -8.46
C VAL A 142 -3.65 -11.52 -7.52
N ASP A 143 -3.57 -10.49 -6.67
CA ASP A 143 -4.68 -10.10 -5.77
C ASP A 143 -5.97 -9.78 -6.56
N ALA A 144 -5.85 -9.13 -7.72
CA ALA A 144 -7.00 -8.81 -8.58
C ALA A 144 -7.59 -10.04 -9.27
N HIS A 145 -6.77 -11.05 -9.61
CA HIS A 145 -7.26 -12.28 -10.23
C HIS A 145 -8.05 -13.17 -9.27
N PHE A 146 -7.72 -13.13 -7.97
CA PHE A 146 -8.43 -13.87 -6.93
C PHE A 146 -9.61 -13.11 -6.31
N PHE A 147 -9.86 -11.85 -6.70
CA PHE A 147 -11.00 -11.07 -6.17
C PHE A 147 -12.37 -11.70 -6.50
N TYR A 148 -12.46 -12.55 -7.53
CA TYR A 148 -13.68 -13.28 -7.92
C TYR A 148 -13.84 -14.65 -7.27
N TYR A 149 -12.89 -15.10 -6.43
CA TYR A 149 -13.11 -16.29 -5.62
C TYR A 149 -13.95 -15.90 -4.41
N ASP A 150 -15.26 -15.90 -4.64
CA ASP A 150 -16.34 -15.64 -3.70
C ASP A 150 -16.19 -16.55 -2.47
N ILE A 151 -15.64 -16.02 -1.38
CA ILE A 151 -16.03 -16.46 -0.05
C ILE A 151 -17.14 -15.49 0.31
N GLY A 152 -18.38 -15.87 0.01
CA GLY A 152 -19.54 -15.11 0.49
C GLY A 152 -19.41 -14.99 2.01
N ASP A 153 -19.35 -13.76 2.51
CA ASP A 153 -19.30 -13.43 3.93
C ASP A 153 -20.65 -13.71 4.64
N ASP A 154 -21.42 -14.68 4.16
CA ASP A 154 -22.67 -15.11 4.82
C ASP A 154 -22.41 -16.12 5.95
N LEU A 155 -21.18 -16.16 6.48
CA LEU A 155 -20.87 -16.80 7.76
C LEU A 155 -21.44 -15.96 8.91
N SER A 156 -22.76 -15.99 9.04
CA SER A 156 -23.49 -15.41 10.15
C SER A 156 -23.55 -16.43 11.29
N LEU A 157 -22.92 -16.09 12.43
CA LEU A 157 -23.06 -16.83 13.68
C LEU A 157 -24.33 -16.35 14.39
N SER A 158 -25.41 -17.12 14.34
CA SER A 158 -26.59 -16.86 15.17
C SER A 158 -26.49 -17.64 16.48
N ILE A 159 -26.41 -16.94 17.61
CA ILE A 159 -26.47 -17.53 18.95
C ILE A 159 -27.93 -17.45 19.42
N ASP A 160 -28.64 -18.58 19.34
CA ASP A 160 -30.00 -18.69 19.87
C ASP A 160 -29.93 -19.26 21.30
N HIS A 161 -30.49 -18.52 22.26
CA HIS A 161 -30.72 -19.00 23.62
C HIS A 161 -32.15 -19.51 23.74
N PHE A 162 -32.32 -20.82 23.98
CA PHE A 162 -33.65 -21.36 24.30
C PHE A 162 -33.85 -21.39 25.82
N ASN A 163 -34.92 -20.75 26.28
CA ASN A 163 -35.45 -20.94 27.63
C ASN A 163 -36.73 -21.75 27.51
N ASN A 164 -36.65 -23.03 27.85
CA ASN A 164 -37.85 -23.85 27.93
C ASN A 164 -38.52 -23.55 29.28
N THR A 165 -39.47 -22.62 29.30
CA THR A 165 -40.31 -22.39 30.48
C THR A 165 -41.34 -23.52 30.54
N CYS A 166 -41.07 -24.49 31.42
CA CYS A 166 -41.96 -25.60 31.71
C CYS A 166 -43.39 -25.09 32.02
N TYR A 167 -44.36 -25.38 31.16
CA TYR A 167 -45.77 -24.98 31.35
C TYR A 167 -46.54 -25.92 32.30
N ASN A 168 -45.94 -27.03 32.76
CA ASN A 168 -46.58 -27.96 33.70
C ASN A 168 -45.62 -28.44 34.81
N TYR A 169 -46.10 -28.26 36.04
CA TYR A 169 -45.46 -28.64 37.31
C TYR A 169 -45.46 -30.16 37.49
N SER A 170 -44.39 -30.84 37.10
CA SER A 170 -44.04 -32.11 37.77
C SER A 170 -42.64 -32.65 37.48
N ASN A 171 -41.94 -32.18 36.45
CA ASN A 171 -40.52 -32.50 36.23
C ASN A 171 -39.87 -31.42 35.36
N CYS A 172 -39.37 -30.34 35.98
CA CYS A 172 -38.63 -29.30 35.26
C CYS A 172 -37.13 -29.45 35.57
N GLY A 173 -36.41 -30.13 34.69
CA GLY A 173 -34.96 -30.00 34.63
C GLY A 173 -34.62 -28.74 33.85
N LEU A 174 -34.00 -27.76 34.51
CA LEU A 174 -33.43 -26.58 33.84
C LEU A 174 -32.33 -27.06 32.89
N THR A 175 -32.67 -27.24 31.62
CA THR A 175 -31.69 -27.46 30.55
C THR A 175 -31.54 -26.14 29.82
N THR A 176 -30.47 -25.42 30.14
CA THR A 176 -30.00 -24.30 29.34
C THR A 176 -29.00 -24.86 28.32
N GLY A 177 -29.21 -24.57 27.04
CA GLY A 177 -28.29 -24.96 25.98
C GLY A 177 -28.01 -23.79 25.07
N LEU A 178 -26.81 -23.79 24.49
CA LEU A 178 -26.42 -22.88 23.42
C LEU A 178 -26.48 -23.67 22.12
N THR A 179 -27.23 -23.19 21.14
CA THR A 179 -27.25 -23.77 19.79
C THR A 179 -26.48 -22.86 18.85
N PHE A 180 -25.43 -23.40 18.24
CA PHE A 180 -24.68 -22.72 17.20
C PHE A 180 -25.23 -23.19 15.85
N LYS A 181 -25.82 -22.28 15.07
CA LYS A 181 -26.18 -22.53 13.67
C LYS A 181 -25.14 -21.88 12.77
N LEU A 182 -24.64 -22.66 11.83
CA LEU A 182 -23.76 -22.20 10.76
C LEU A 182 -24.59 -22.26 9.48
N ASN A 183 -24.83 -21.10 8.87
CA ASN A 183 -25.40 -21.02 7.53
C ASN A 183 -24.24 -20.96 6.52
N PHE A 184 -24.35 -21.75 5.47
CA PHE A 184 -23.43 -21.83 4.33
C PHE A 184 -24.23 -21.79 3.03
#